data_AF-A0A7V6LLG3-F1
#
_entry.id   AF-A0A7V6LLG3-F1
#
_cell.length_a   1.000
_cell.length_b   1.000
_cell.length_c   1.000
_cell.angle_alpha   90.00
_cell.angle_beta   90.00
_cell.angle_gamma   90.00
#
_symmetry.space_group_name_H-M   'P 1'
#
loop_
_entity.id
_entity.type
_entity.pdbx_description
1 polymer ?
#
loop_
_entity_poly.entity_id
_entity_poly.type
_entity_poly.pdbx_seq_one_letter_code
_entity_poly.pdbx_strand_id
1 'polypeptide(L)'
;MTKSTYKYQVPSYYPEFVCKGKECRNSCCIGWDVTISMNEYYHLQELECSEDLKAKITQSFVINPYPSKECFAKVAKNEQGDCPLHLDNGYCLLHFQFGEKALPAICQYFP
;
A
#
# COMPACT_ATOMS: atom_id res chain seq x y z
N MET A 1 -25.82 -18.15 7.88
CA MET A 1 -25.27 -16.87 7.40
C MET A 1 -25.93 -16.56 6.06
N THR A 2 -26.87 -15.63 6.02
CA THR A 2 -27.62 -15.26 4.81
C THR A 2 -26.76 -14.38 3.90
N LYS A 3 -26.44 -14.85 2.68
CA LYS A 3 -25.72 -14.06 1.67
C LYS A 3 -26.65 -12.94 1.16
N SER A 4 -26.36 -11.68 1.49
CA SER A 4 -26.97 -10.54 0.79
C SER A 4 -26.30 -10.31 -0.55
N THR A 5 -27.09 -10.08 -1.60
CA THR A 5 -26.61 -9.75 -2.95
C THR A 5 -26.85 -8.26 -3.21
N TYR A 6 -25.79 -7.50 -3.48
CA TYR A 6 -25.87 -6.08 -3.80
C TYR A 6 -25.62 -5.89 -5.31
N LYS A 7 -26.49 -5.12 -5.99
CA LYS A 7 -26.29 -4.71 -7.39
C LYS A 7 -25.66 -3.32 -7.43
N TYR A 8 -24.56 -3.18 -8.15
CA TYR A 8 -23.87 -1.91 -8.38
C TYR A 8 -23.47 -1.82 -9.85
N GLN A 9 -23.35 -0.59 -10.36
CA GLN A 9 -22.82 -0.33 -11.70
C GLN A 9 -21.35 0.09 -11.59
N VAL A 10 -20.50 -0.51 -12.42
CA VAL A 10 -19.08 -0.18 -12.54
C VAL A 10 -18.74 0.03 -14.01
N PRO A 11 -17.69 0.82 -14.33
CA PRO A 11 -17.19 0.91 -15.69
C PRO A 11 -16.82 -0.48 -16.23
N SER A 12 -17.07 -0.72 -17.51
CA SER A 12 -16.84 -2.03 -18.15
C SER A 12 -15.37 -2.46 -18.10
N TYR A 13 -14.44 -1.52 -18.04
CA TYR A 13 -13.00 -1.80 -17.96
C TYR A 13 -12.52 -2.16 -16.54
N TYR A 14 -13.34 -1.94 -15.51
CA TYR A 14 -12.93 -2.12 -14.12
C TYR A 14 -12.48 -3.57 -13.81
N PRO A 15 -13.16 -4.63 -14.28
CA PRO A 15 -12.72 -6.02 -14.05
C PRO A 15 -11.40 -6.38 -14.76
N GLU A 16 -11.01 -5.60 -15.77
CA GLU A 16 -9.79 -5.80 -16.56
C GLU A 16 -8.64 -4.91 -16.06
N PHE A 17 -8.88 -4.10 -15.03
CA PHE A 17 -7.86 -3.23 -14.48
C PHE A 17 -6.74 -4.04 -13.83
N VAL A 18 -5.50 -3.73 -14.20
CA VAL A 18 -4.29 -4.31 -13.62
C VAL A 18 -3.27 -3.19 -13.42
N CYS A 19 -2.58 -3.21 -12.28
CA CYS A 19 -1.45 -2.32 -12.02
C CYS A 19 -0.39 -2.47 -13.12
N LYS A 20 0.01 -1.36 -13.75
CA LYS A 20 1.06 -1.33 -14.79
C LYS A 20 2.48 -1.36 -14.22
N GLY A 21 2.60 -1.34 -12.89
CA GLY A 21 3.86 -1.28 -12.18
C GLY A 21 4.77 -0.16 -12.70
N LYS A 22 5.97 -0.53 -13.15
CA LYS A 22 6.97 0.39 -13.71
C LYS A 22 6.54 1.14 -14.98
N GLU A 23 5.52 0.65 -15.69
CA GLU A 23 4.98 1.31 -16.90
C GLU A 23 3.86 2.30 -16.55
N CYS A 24 3.52 2.43 -15.27
CA CYS A 24 2.55 3.42 -14.84
C CYS A 24 3.12 4.83 -14.98
N ARG A 25 2.38 5.72 -15.64
CA ARG A 25 2.75 7.15 -15.79
C ARG A 25 2.72 7.93 -14.47
N ASN A 26 2.00 7.40 -13.48
CA ASN A 26 1.77 8.04 -12.18
C ASN A 26 2.14 7.05 -11.07
N SER A 27 3.05 7.44 -10.20
CA SER A 27 3.32 6.67 -8.97
C SER A 27 2.24 6.93 -7.93
N CYS A 28 1.73 5.86 -7.33
CA CYS A 28 0.77 5.94 -6.24
C CYS A 28 1.44 6.50 -4.97
N CYS A 29 0.70 6.80 -3.92
CA CYS A 29 1.25 7.32 -2.65
C CYS A 29 1.99 8.68 -2.72
N ILE A 30 1.97 9.38 -3.86
CA ILE A 30 2.47 10.77 -3.98
C ILE A 30 1.33 11.75 -3.69
N GLY A 31 1.59 12.78 -2.86
CA GLY A 31 0.66 13.91 -2.70
C GLY A 31 -0.55 13.71 -1.78
N TRP A 32 -0.75 12.52 -1.18
CA TRP A 32 -1.80 12.27 -0.19
C TRP A 32 -1.33 11.32 0.92
N ASP A 33 -1.90 11.44 2.12
CA ASP A 33 -1.53 10.60 3.26
C ASP A 33 -2.14 9.19 3.15
N VAL A 34 -1.27 8.19 3.23
CA VAL A 34 -1.65 6.78 3.22
C VAL A 34 -1.56 6.24 4.63
N THR A 35 -2.70 5.79 5.16
CA THR A 35 -2.83 5.26 6.52
C THR A 35 -3.25 3.80 6.47
N ILE A 36 -2.73 2.99 7.38
CA ILE A 36 -2.94 1.55 7.44
C ILE A 36 -3.42 1.13 8.83
N SER A 37 -4.16 0.03 8.87
CA SER A 37 -4.61 -0.60 10.10
C SER A 37 -3.46 -1.24 10.86
N MET A 38 -3.72 -1.54 12.13
CA MET A 38 -2.79 -2.23 13.02
C MET A 38 -2.41 -3.61 12.47
N ASN A 39 -3.39 -4.37 11.94
CA ASN A 39 -3.14 -5.70 11.38
C ASN A 39 -2.26 -5.63 10.13
N GLU A 40 -2.49 -4.66 9.24
CA GLU A 40 -1.67 -4.45 8.05
C GLU A 40 -0.25 -4.02 8.43
N TYR A 41 -0.10 -3.14 9.43
CA TYR A 41 1.21 -2.75 9.92
C TYR A 41 2.01 -3.96 10.41
N TYR A 42 1.43 -4.80 11.28
CA TYR A 42 2.11 -6.00 11.77
C TYR A 42 2.37 -7.01 10.67
N HIS A 43 1.45 -7.19 9.73
CA HIS A 43 1.67 -8.05 8.56
C HIS A 43 2.93 -7.63 7.79
N LEU A 44 3.12 -6.33 7.53
CA LEU A 44 4.35 -5.82 6.89
C LEU A 44 5.59 -6.07 7.75
N GLN A 45 5.47 -5.93 9.09
CA GLN A 45 6.54 -6.26 10.04
C GLN A 45 6.81 -7.77 10.17
N GLU A 46 6.00 -8.64 9.58
CA GLU A 46 6.18 -10.10 9.60
C GLU A 46 6.62 -10.67 8.24
N LEU A 47 6.67 -9.86 7.18
CA LEU A 47 7.16 -10.30 5.87
C LEU A 47 8.59 -10.88 5.96
N GLU A 48 8.76 -12.10 5.44
CA GLU A 48 10.05 -12.77 5.33
C GLU A 48 10.88 -12.15 4.19
N CYS A 49 11.98 -11.48 4.53
CA CYS A 49 12.88 -10.85 3.57
C CYS A 49 14.26 -10.60 4.17
N SER A 50 15.19 -10.04 3.38
CA SER A 50 16.51 -9.65 3.89
C SER A 50 16.39 -8.55 4.96
N GLU A 51 17.35 -8.51 5.89
CA GLU A 51 17.40 -7.49 6.96
C GLU A 51 17.38 -6.07 6.40
N ASP A 52 18.08 -5.80 5.29
CA ASP A 52 18.08 -4.49 4.65
C ASP A 52 16.69 -4.09 4.12
N LEU A 53 16.00 -5.03 3.48
CA LEU A 53 14.63 -4.79 2.99
C LEU A 53 13.68 -4.62 4.16
N LYS A 54 13.85 -5.41 5.22
CA LYS A 54 13.05 -5.30 6.43
C LYS A 54 13.19 -3.95 7.09
N ALA A 55 14.43 -3.49 7.29
CA ALA A 55 14.72 -2.17 7.83
C ALA A 55 14.09 -1.06 6.99
N LYS A 56 14.18 -1.15 5.66
CA LYS A 56 13.55 -0.19 4.74
C LYS A 56 12.03 -0.18 4.88
N ILE A 57 11.38 -1.34 4.98
CA ILE A 57 9.93 -1.44 5.19
C ILE A 57 9.54 -0.83 6.54
N THR A 58 10.20 -1.21 7.63
CA THR A 58 9.91 -0.71 8.98
C THR A 58 10.04 0.81 9.06
N GLN A 59 11.11 1.39 8.49
CA GLN A 59 11.34 2.84 8.50
C GLN A 59 10.36 3.62 7.63
N SER A 60 9.67 2.96 6.69
CA SER A 60 8.72 3.61 5.79
C SER A 60 7.37 3.89 6.44
N PHE A 61 7.13 3.42 7.67
CA PHE A 61 5.88 3.63 8.40
C PHE A 61 6.14 4.24 9.77
N VAL A 62 5.28 5.18 10.15
CA VAL A 62 5.29 5.81 11.48
C VAL A 62 3.92 5.62 12.15
N ILE A 63 3.92 5.26 13.43
CA ILE A 63 2.69 5.12 14.22
C ILE A 63 2.06 6.51 14.39
N ASN A 64 0.74 6.59 14.22
CA ASN A 64 0.01 7.84 14.37
C ASN A 64 0.03 8.34 15.83
N PRO A 65 -0.03 9.66 16.08
CA PRO A 65 -0.06 10.20 17.44
C PRO A 65 -1.24 9.71 18.28
N TYR A 66 -2.39 9.48 17.64
CA TYR A 66 -3.62 8.95 18.26
C TYR A 66 -4.08 7.71 17.48
N PRO A 67 -3.44 6.56 17.69
CA PRO A 67 -3.67 5.39 16.84
C PRO A 67 -5.00 4.70 17.20
N SER A 68 -5.76 4.31 16.18
CA SER A 68 -6.86 3.33 16.30
C SER A 68 -6.47 2.02 15.61
N LYS A 69 -7.29 0.98 15.75
CA LYS A 69 -7.03 -0.29 15.04
C LYS A 69 -7.09 -0.13 13.53
N GLU A 70 -7.94 0.75 13.04
CA GLU A 70 -8.19 1.03 11.62
C GLU A 70 -7.23 2.09 11.08
N CYS A 71 -6.73 2.98 11.95
CA CYS A 71 -5.88 4.12 11.62
C CYS A 71 -4.62 4.11 12.51
N PHE A 72 -3.80 3.07 12.35
CA PHE A 72 -2.71 2.78 13.30
C PHE A 72 -1.40 3.48 12.93
N ALA A 73 -0.97 3.29 11.68
CA ALA A 73 0.28 3.83 11.18
C ALA A 73 0.06 4.48 9.81
N LYS A 74 0.97 5.36 9.42
CA LYS A 74 0.96 6.00 8.10
C LYS A 74 2.32 5.91 7.43
N VAL A 75 2.33 6.08 6.11
CA VAL A 75 3.59 6.18 5.35
C VAL A 75 4.35 7.42 5.79
N ALA A 76 5.61 7.23 6.20
CA ALA A 76 6.54 8.29 6.52
C ALA A 76 7.14 8.82 5.22
N LYS A 77 6.45 9.77 4.58
CA LYS A 77 6.90 10.38 3.33
C LYS A 77 8.26 11.08 3.48
N ASN A 78 9.05 11.06 2.41
CA ASN A 78 10.27 11.84 2.34
C ASN A 78 9.97 13.34 2.18
N GLU A 79 11.01 14.17 2.14
CA GLU A 79 10.91 15.63 2.01
C GLU A 79 10.19 16.10 0.73
N GLN A 80 10.16 15.24 -0.30
CA GLN A 80 9.46 15.52 -1.57
C GLN A 80 7.99 15.06 -1.54
N GLY A 81 7.51 14.55 -0.40
CA GLY A 81 6.15 14.02 -0.25
C GLY A 81 5.94 12.65 -0.88
N ASP A 82 7.04 11.94 -1.19
CA ASP A 82 7.04 10.65 -1.86
C ASP A 82 7.20 9.48 -0.87
N CYS A 83 6.70 8.31 -1.26
CA CYS A 83 6.82 7.07 -0.50
C CYS A 83 8.25 6.54 -0.55
N PRO A 84 8.93 6.28 0.60
CA PRO A 84 10.29 5.74 0.61
C PRO A 84 10.43 4.34 -0.03
N LEU A 85 9.30 3.67 -0.28
CA LEU A 85 9.23 2.37 -0.92
C LEU A 85 9.13 2.45 -2.44
N HIS A 86 9.15 3.62 -3.06
CA HIS A 86 9.34 3.68 -4.51
C HIS A 86 10.76 3.26 -4.91
N LEU A 87 10.80 2.47 -5.97
CA LEU A 87 12.00 2.27 -6.78
C LEU A 87 12.25 3.51 -7.64
N ASP A 88 13.45 3.62 -8.23
CA ASP A 88 13.82 4.77 -9.08
C ASP A 88 12.90 4.97 -10.30
N ASN A 89 12.21 3.91 -10.73
CA ASN A 89 11.22 3.95 -11.80
C ASN A 89 9.79 4.22 -11.31
N GLY A 90 9.62 4.58 -10.04
CA GLY A 90 8.33 4.89 -9.44
C GLY A 90 7.46 3.68 -9.07
N TYR A 91 7.95 2.45 -9.28
CA TYR A 91 7.21 1.25 -8.89
C TYR A 91 7.35 0.96 -7.40
N CYS A 92 6.27 0.50 -6.76
CA CYS A 92 6.27 0.14 -5.35
C CYS A 92 7.13 -1.11 -5.09
N LEU A 93 8.14 -0.97 -4.22
CA LEU A 93 9.03 -2.04 -3.80
C LEU A 93 8.27 -3.20 -3.14
N LEU A 94 7.25 -2.92 -2.31
CA LEU A 94 6.43 -3.98 -1.70
C LEU A 94 5.72 -4.81 -2.76
N HIS A 95 5.10 -4.14 -3.75
CA HIS A 95 4.43 -4.85 -4.84
C HIS A 95 5.43 -5.62 -5.71
N PHE A 96 6.59 -5.04 -5.99
CA PHE A 96 7.64 -5.69 -6.77
C PHE A 96 8.14 -6.97 -6.09
N GLN A 97 8.33 -6.96 -4.76
CA GLN A 97 8.91 -8.08 -4.02
C GLN A 97 7.87 -9.14 -3.63
N PHE A 98 6.68 -8.72 -3.18
CA PHE A 98 5.70 -9.62 -2.53
C PHE A 98 4.37 -9.72 -3.28
N GLY A 99 4.17 -8.93 -4.33
CA GLY A 99 2.92 -8.89 -5.09
C GLY A 99 1.80 -8.10 -4.39
N GLU A 100 0.65 -8.05 -5.07
CA GLU A 100 -0.51 -7.25 -4.68
C GLU A 100 -1.05 -7.61 -3.29
N LYS A 101 -1.07 -8.90 -2.94
CA LYS A 101 -1.70 -9.39 -1.69
C LYS A 101 -0.97 -8.96 -0.42
N ALA A 102 0.30 -8.60 -0.52
CA ALA A 102 1.08 -8.12 0.61
C ALA A 102 0.87 -6.62 0.87
N LEU A 103 0.23 -5.91 -0.06
CA LEU A 103 -0.02 -4.49 0.09
C LEU A 103 -1.14 -4.24 1.11
N PRO A 104 -1.09 -3.12 1.86
CA PRO A 104 -2.25 -2.64 2.59
C PRO A 104 -3.46 -2.45 1.67
N ALA A 105 -4.67 -2.60 2.20
CA ALA A 105 -5.91 -2.52 1.44
C ALA A 105 -6.02 -1.20 0.67
N ILE A 106 -5.65 -0.07 1.29
CA ILE A 106 -5.64 1.24 0.63
C ILE A 106 -4.73 1.27 -0.61
N CYS A 107 -3.61 0.55 -0.59
CA CYS A 107 -2.69 0.44 -1.71
C CYS A 107 -3.15 -0.56 -2.77
N GLN A 108 -3.98 -1.54 -2.42
CA GLN A 108 -4.61 -2.46 -3.39
C GLN A 108 -5.76 -1.77 -4.16
N TYR A 109 -6.48 -0.85 -3.51
CA TYR A 109 -7.61 -0.15 -4.12
C TYR A 109 -7.22 1.06 -4.96
N PHE A 110 -5.99 1.56 -4.84
CA PHE A 110 -5.55 2.73 -5.60
C PHE A 110 -5.14 2.33 -7.03
N PRO A 111 -5.77 2.90 -8.08
CA PRO A 111 -5.39 2.66 -9.47
C PRO A 111 -4.13 3.44 -9.91
#